data_AF-A0A0B4J4B9-F1
#
_entry.id   AF-A0A0B4J4B9-F1
#
_cell.length_a   1.000
_cell.length_b   1.000
_cell.length_c   1.000
_cell.angle_alpha   90.00
_cell.angle_beta   90.00
_cell.angle_gamma   90.00
#
_symmetry.space_group_name_H-M   'P 1'
#
loop_
_entity.id
_entity.type
_entity.pdbx_description
1 polymer ?
#
loop_
_entity_poly.entity_id
_entity_poly.type
_entity_poly.pdbx_seq_one_letter_code
_entity_poly.pdbx_strand_id
1 'polypeptide(L)' 'PYIGTNLVEWIWGGFSVDKATLTRFFAFHFILPFIVAALAGVHLLFLHETGSNNPSGLNSDADKIPFHPYYTIKDILGA' A
#
# COMPACT_ATOMS: atom_id res chain seq x y z
N PRO A 1 -4.87 9.34 26.18
CA PRO A 1 -4.85 9.40 27.66
C PRO A 1 -6.01 8.57 28.24
N TYR A 2 -5.88 8.02 29.45
CA TYR A 2 -6.91 7.23 30.19
C TYR A 2 -7.21 5.81 29.68
N ILE A 3 -7.30 5.59 28.36
CA ILE A 3 -7.61 4.26 27.79
C ILE A 3 -6.37 3.50 27.25
N GLY A 4 -5.18 4.11 27.36
CA GLY A 4 -3.96 3.58 26.74
C GLY A 4 -3.60 2.17 27.22
N THR A 5 -3.56 1.96 28.53
CA THR A 5 -3.28 0.65 29.13
C THR A 5 -4.27 -0.41 28.67
N ASN A 6 -5.57 -0.08 28.70
CA ASN A 6 -6.63 -1.00 28.26
C ASN A 6 -6.48 -1.39 26.77
N LEU A 7 -6.10 -0.45 25.89
CA LEU A 7 -5.88 -0.74 24.47
C LEU A 7 -4.66 -1.65 24.25
N VAL A 8 -3.57 -1.40 24.99
CA VAL A 8 -2.35 -2.21 24.90
C VAL A 8 -2.63 -3.65 25.34
N GLU A 9 -3.25 -3.82 26.50
CA GLU A 9 -3.60 -5.15 27.03
C GLU A 9 -4.62 -5.86 26.14
N TRP A 10 -5.56 -5.12 25.53
CA TRP A 10 -6.48 -5.67 24.54
C TRP A 10 -5.75 -6.18 23.28
N ILE A 11 -4.79 -5.41 22.74
CA ILE A 11 -3.96 -5.82 21.61
C ILE A 11 -3.06 -7.00 21.96
N TRP A 12 -2.46 -7.05 23.15
CA TRP A 12 -1.64 -8.19 23.57
C TRP A 12 -2.50 -9.43 23.87
N GLY A 13 -3.70 -9.24 24.39
CA GLY A 13 -4.55 -10.31 24.91
C GLY A 13 -4.18 -10.75 26.31
N GLY A 14 -3.59 -9.85 27.10
CA GLY A 14 -3.06 -10.10 28.43
C GLY A 14 -2.20 -8.94 28.92
N PHE A 15 -1.59 -9.09 30.09
CA PHE A 15 -0.78 -8.05 30.74
C PHE A 15 0.62 -7.90 30.13
N SER A 16 1.05 -8.85 29.30
CA SER A 16 2.33 -8.85 28.58
C SER A 16 2.20 -9.51 27.22
N VAL A 17 3.21 -9.35 26.38
CA VAL A 17 3.31 -10.07 25.09
C VAL A 17 3.51 -11.56 25.35
N ASP A 18 2.65 -12.39 24.77
CA ASP A 18 2.67 -13.84 24.95
C ASP A 18 2.06 -14.57 23.72
N LYS A 19 1.80 -15.87 23.81
CA LYS A 19 1.22 -16.72 22.77
C LYS A 19 -0.02 -16.11 22.12
N ALA A 20 -0.91 -15.51 22.90
CA ALA A 20 -2.11 -14.85 22.40
C ALA A 20 -1.77 -13.71 21.42
N THR A 21 -0.69 -12.96 21.69
CA THR A 21 -0.18 -11.88 20.85
C THR A 21 0.46 -12.42 19.56
N LEU A 22 1.24 -13.49 19.64
CA LEU A 22 1.90 -14.07 18.47
C LEU A 22 0.88 -14.62 17.47
N THR A 23 -0.12 -15.38 17.93
CA THR A 23 -1.14 -15.98 17.05
C THR A 23 -1.97 -14.91 16.32
N ARG A 24 -2.37 -13.83 17.01
CA ARG A 24 -3.14 -12.75 16.35
C ARG A 24 -2.27 -11.91 15.42
N PHE A 25 -0.99 -11.66 15.76
CA PHE A 25 -0.08 -10.93 14.87
C PHE A 25 0.21 -11.71 13.60
N PHE A 26 0.32 -13.03 13.68
CA PHE A 26 0.38 -13.88 12.49
C PHE A 26 -0.88 -13.71 11.62
N ALA A 27 -2.08 -13.75 12.21
CA ALA A 27 -3.33 -13.56 11.45
C ALA A 27 -3.41 -12.15 10.81
N PHE A 28 -3.02 -11.10 11.53
CA PHE A 28 -2.96 -9.73 10.98
C PHE A 28 -1.93 -9.62 9.87
N HIS A 29 -0.71 -10.12 10.07
CA HIS A 29 0.32 -10.12 9.06
C HIS A 29 -0.08 -10.92 7.82
N PHE A 30 -0.85 -11.99 7.99
CA PHE A 30 -1.35 -12.77 6.88
C PHE A 30 -2.38 -11.99 6.04
N ILE A 31 -3.35 -11.31 6.68
CA ILE A 31 -4.40 -10.60 5.94
C ILE A 31 -3.97 -9.23 5.41
N LEU A 32 -3.07 -8.53 6.10
CA LEU A 32 -2.65 -7.16 5.75
C LEU A 32 -2.11 -7.02 4.31
N PRO A 33 -1.25 -7.93 3.79
CA PRO A 33 -0.78 -7.87 2.41
C PRO A 33 -1.91 -7.86 1.37
N PHE A 34 -2.99 -8.60 1.62
CA PHE A 34 -4.15 -8.62 0.71
C PHE A 34 -4.94 -7.32 0.76
N ILE A 35 -5.08 -6.73 1.95
CA ILE A 35 -5.68 -5.39 2.12
C ILE A 35 -4.83 -4.35 1.38
N VAL A 36 -3.51 -4.39 1.52
CA VAL A 36 -2.58 -3.48 0.83
C VAL A 36 -2.66 -3.67 -0.69
N ALA A 37 -2.74 -4.92 -1.18
CA ALA A 37 -2.91 -5.20 -2.61
C ALA A 37 -4.22 -4.61 -3.16
N ALA A 38 -5.33 -4.74 -2.42
CA ALA A 38 -6.60 -4.12 -2.80
C ALA A 38 -6.52 -2.59 -2.82
N LEU A 39 -5.89 -1.98 -1.81
CA LEU A 39 -5.66 -0.53 -1.76
C LEU A 39 -4.74 -0.06 -2.88
N ALA A 40 -3.73 -0.84 -3.27
CA ALA A 40 -2.87 -0.55 -4.42
C ALA A 40 -3.68 -0.56 -5.73
N GLY A 41 -4.63 -1.48 -5.89
CA GLY A 41 -5.57 -1.48 -7.01
C GLY A 41 -6.43 -0.22 -7.07
N VAL A 42 -7.01 0.20 -5.94
CA VAL A 42 -7.78 1.45 -5.84
C VAL A 42 -6.90 2.67 -6.14
N HIS A 43 -5.67 2.67 -5.64
CA HIS A 43 -4.69 3.73 -5.92
C HIS A 43 -4.40 3.85 -7.42
N LEU A 44 -4.14 2.72 -8.11
CA LEU A 44 -3.89 2.70 -9.55
C LEU A 44 -5.14 3.08 -10.36
N LEU A 45 -6.34 2.75 -9.90
CA LEU A 45 -7.59 3.18 -10.52
C LEU A 45 -7.68 4.71 -10.55
N PHE A 46 -7.46 5.37 -9.40
CA PHE A 46 -7.49 6.84 -9.37
C PHE A 46 -6.34 7.47 -10.18
N LEU A 47 -5.18 6.82 -10.24
CA LEU A 47 -4.10 7.26 -11.12
C LEU A 47 -4.49 7.16 -12.60
N HIS A 48 -5.26 6.13 -13.00
CA HIS A 48 -5.72 5.98 -14.39
C HIS A 48 -6.72 7.07 -14.81
N GLU A 49 -7.51 7.63 -13.89
CA GLU A 49 -8.46 8.71 -14.20
C GLU A 49 -7.74 10.01 -14.62
N THR A 50 -6.58 10.31 -14.04
CA THR A 50 -5.82 11.54 -14.33
C THR A 50 -4.60 11.31 -15.22
N GLY A 51 -4.07 10.09 -15.24
CA GLY A 51 -2.75 9.77 -15.77
C GLY A 51 -1.60 10.23 -14.85
N SER A 52 -0.38 9.81 -15.20
CA SER A 52 0.85 10.21 -14.51
C SER A 52 1.21 11.68 -14.77
N ASN A 53 1.74 12.35 -13.74
CA ASN A 53 2.39 13.64 -13.92
C ASN A 53 3.78 13.47 -14.57
N ASN A 54 4.39 14.58 -14.99
CA ASN A 54 5.73 14.61 -15.60
C ASN A 54 6.64 15.64 -14.91
N PRO A 55 7.97 15.57 -15.10
CA PRO A 55 8.93 16.43 -14.40
C PRO A 55 8.73 17.94 -14.58
N SER A 56 8.10 18.38 -15.68
CA SER A 56 7.82 19.81 -15.91
C SER A 56 6.58 20.30 -15.17
N GLY A 57 5.72 19.39 -14.70
CA GLY A 57 4.43 19.72 -14.06
C GLY A 57 3.37 20.32 -14.99
N LEU A 58 3.65 20.42 -16.31
CA LEU A 58 2.71 20.90 -17.31
C LEU A 58 1.82 19.77 -17.84
N ASN A 59 0.68 20.09 -18.46
CA ASN A 59 -0.15 19.07 -19.10
C ASN A 59 0.61 18.42 -20.28
N SER A 60 0.72 17.08 -20.28
CA SER A 60 1.41 16.27 -21.29
C SER A 60 0.50 15.66 -22.38
N ASP A 61 -0.79 16.00 -22.43
CA ASP A 61 -1.77 15.42 -23.36
C ASP A 61 -1.36 15.55 -24.84
N ALA A 62 -0.63 16.61 -25.19
CA ALA A 62 -0.16 16.86 -26.55
C ALA A 62 1.00 15.94 -26.99
N ASP A 63 1.68 15.27 -26.05
CA ASP A 63 2.89 14.46 -26.30
C ASP A 63 2.84 13.16 -25.49
N LYS A 64 1.74 12.41 -25.62
CA LYS A 64 1.60 11.08 -24.99
C LYS A 64 2.20 9.99 -25.88
N ILE A 65 2.97 9.11 -25.24
CA ILE A 65 3.43 7.83 -25.84
C ILE A 65 2.72 6.66 -25.16
N PRO A 66 2.51 5.51 -25.85
CA PRO A 66 1.88 4.35 -25.24
C PRO A 66 2.76 3.73 -24.14
N PHE A 67 2.14 3.08 -23.15
CA PHE A 67 2.87 2.43 -22.07
C PHE A 67 3.78 1.29 -22.58
N HIS A 68 3.24 0.43 -23.45
CA HIS A 68 4.01 -0.59 -24.14
C HIS A 68 4.43 -0.08 -25.54
N PRO A 69 5.71 -0.25 -25.96
CA PRO A 69 6.80 -0.95 -25.26
C PRO A 69 7.64 -0.07 -24.33
N TYR A 70 7.47 1.25 -24.41
CA TYR A 70 8.41 2.23 -23.85
C TYR A 70 8.62 2.06 -22.33
N TYR A 71 7.56 2.15 -21.55
CA TYR A 71 7.64 2.03 -20.10
C TYR A 71 7.71 0.57 -19.64
N THR A 72 7.15 -0.38 -20.40
CA THR A 72 7.32 -1.81 -20.09
C THR A 72 8.81 -2.22 -20.08
N ILE A 73 9.58 -1.83 -21.09
CA ILE A 73 11.02 -2.14 -21.17
C ILE A 73 11.79 -1.37 -20.09
N LYS A 74 11.45 -0.11 -19.89
CA LYS A 74 12.06 0.74 -18.86
C LYS A 74 11.89 0.14 -17.45
N ASP A 75 10.68 -0.30 -17.11
CA ASP A 75 10.39 -0.93 -15.81
C ASP A 75 11.10 -2.29 -15.65
N ILE A 76 11.21 -3.09 -16.72
CA ILE A 76 11.98 -4.36 -16.70
C ILE A 76 13.46 -4.12 -16.39
N LEU A 77 14.04 -3.03 -16.91
CA LEU A 77 15.42 -2.63 -16.59
C LEU A 77 15.56 -2.14 -15.15
N GLY A 78 14.47 -1.65 -14.54
CA GLY A 78 14.43 -1.14 -13.18
C GLY A 78 14.99 0.28 -13.02
N ALA A 79 14.91 1.11 -14.08
CA ALA A 79 15.47 2.46 -14.14
C ALA A 79 14.43 3.53 -14.47
#